data_AF-A0A1W6MT39-F1
#
_entry.id   AF-A0A1W6MT39-F1
#
_cell.length_a   1.000
_cell.length_b   1.000
_cell.length_c   1.000
_cell.angle_alpha   90.00
_cell.angle_beta   90.00
_cell.angle_gamma   90.00
#
_symmetry.space_group_name_H-M   'P 1'
#
loop_
_entity.id
_entity.type
_entity.pdbx_description
1 polymer ?
#
loop_
_entity_poly.entity_id
_entity_poly.type
_entity_poly.pdbx_seq_one_letter_code
_entity_poly.pdbx_strand_id
1 'polypeptide(L)'
;MRRTALAILFLLVSSAAHSENVVVGCPLLSKYSDSDVRTLLGEVRSVLSDKEVGTIWSRYLSLRSACQTNSNASRVLPVSDKLRNWLAQYGVDVRQLGRQL
;
A
#
# COMPACT_ATOMS: atom_id res chain seq x y z
N MET A 1 -32.92 7.15 46.30
CA MET A 1 -32.40 5.91 45.70
C MET A 1 -32.10 6.18 44.24
N ARG A 2 -30.81 6.25 43.87
CA ARG A 2 -30.32 6.61 42.53
C ARG A 2 -30.22 5.35 41.67
N ARG A 3 -30.88 5.33 40.51
CA ARG A 3 -30.67 4.33 39.46
C ARG A 3 -29.78 4.96 38.39
N THR A 4 -28.47 4.79 38.53
CA THR A 4 -27.50 5.10 37.47
C THR A 4 -27.40 3.89 36.57
N ALA A 5 -28.02 3.98 35.39
CA ALA A 5 -27.86 2.99 34.33
C ALA A 5 -26.42 3.04 33.80
N LEU A 6 -25.72 1.92 33.91
CA LEU A 6 -24.40 1.67 33.32
C LEU A 6 -24.53 1.67 31.79
N ALA A 7 -24.13 2.77 31.15
CA ALA A 7 -23.88 2.81 29.72
C ALA A 7 -22.57 2.05 29.47
N ILE A 8 -22.70 0.81 29.00
CA ILE A 8 -21.61 -0.03 28.54
C ILE A 8 -20.96 0.68 27.34
N LEU A 9 -19.76 1.22 27.58
CA LEU A 9 -18.83 1.74 26.59
C LEU A 9 -18.41 0.61 25.64
N PHE A 10 -19.24 0.32 24.64
CA PHE A 10 -18.82 -0.39 23.44
C PHE A 10 -18.12 0.62 22.51
N LEU A 11 -16.98 1.13 22.94
CA LEU A 11 -16.02 1.77 22.04
C LEU A 11 -15.36 0.64 21.26
N LEU A 12 -16.07 0.13 20.24
CA LEU A 12 -15.42 -0.38 19.04
C LEU A 12 -14.63 0.80 18.47
N VAL A 13 -13.41 0.98 18.96
CA VAL A 13 -12.34 1.60 18.19
C VAL A 13 -12.16 0.66 17.02
N SER A 14 -13.01 0.84 16.00
CA SER A 14 -12.69 0.51 14.64
C SER A 14 -11.38 1.22 14.39
N SER A 15 -10.27 0.50 14.54
CA SER A 15 -9.01 0.86 13.96
C SER A 15 -9.31 1.04 12.49
N ALA A 16 -9.65 2.26 12.09
CA ALA A 16 -9.75 2.62 10.69
C ALA A 16 -8.37 2.28 10.15
N ALA A 17 -8.26 1.15 9.45
CA ALA A 17 -7.04 0.77 8.77
C ALA A 17 -6.72 1.94 7.85
N HIS A 18 -5.78 2.79 8.26
CA HIS A 18 -5.42 3.98 7.53
C HIS A 18 -4.59 3.49 6.35
N SER A 19 -5.28 3.04 5.31
CA SER A 19 -4.70 2.70 4.03
C SER A 19 -4.16 4.00 3.43
N GLU A 20 -2.85 4.20 3.54
CA GLU A 20 -2.19 5.32 2.91
C GLU A 20 -2.15 5.08 1.40
N ASN A 21 -2.35 6.13 0.61
CA ASN A 21 -2.41 6.01 -0.85
C ASN A 21 -1.14 6.60 -1.44
N VAL A 22 -0.38 5.81 -2.18
CA VAL A 22 0.82 6.25 -2.89
C VAL A 22 0.52 6.34 -4.36
N VAL A 23 0.84 7.47 -4.98
CA VAL A 23 0.82 7.58 -6.44
C VAL A 23 2.10 6.96 -6.96
N VAL A 24 2.01 6.06 -7.93
CA VAL A 24 3.17 5.48 -8.63
C VAL A 24 3.05 5.83 -10.11
N GLY A 25 4.09 6.45 -10.66
CA GLY A 25 4.16 6.84 -12.08
C GLY A 25 5.15 6.01 -12.88
N CYS A 26 5.08 6.14 -14.21
CA CYS A 26 6.02 5.48 -15.14
C CYS A 26 7.52 5.73 -14.85
N PRO A 27 7.97 6.92 -14.39
CA PRO A 27 9.37 7.15 -14.07
C PRO A 27 9.91 6.29 -12.91
N LEU A 28 9.04 5.89 -11.98
CA LEU A 28 9.43 4.95 -10.92
C LEU A 28 9.40 3.52 -11.47
N LEU A 29 8.39 3.19 -12.27
CA LEU A 29 8.23 1.86 -12.86
C LEU A 29 9.40 1.48 -13.78
N SER A 30 9.97 2.44 -14.52
CA SER A 30 11.10 2.22 -15.44
C SER A 30 12.41 1.89 -14.73
N LYS A 31 12.53 2.14 -13.42
CA LYS A 31 13.72 1.83 -12.62
C LYS A 31 13.78 0.37 -12.17
N TYR A 32 12.68 -0.38 -12.28
CA TYR A 32 12.58 -1.74 -11.79
C TYR A 32 12.14 -2.68 -12.91
N SER A 33 12.87 -3.78 -13.10
CA SER A 33 12.48 -4.82 -14.02
C SER A 33 11.30 -5.64 -13.48
N ASP A 34 10.61 -6.36 -14.36
CA ASP A 34 9.57 -7.34 -13.98
C ASP A 34 10.08 -8.34 -12.93
N SER A 35 11.33 -8.78 -13.05
CA SER A 35 11.97 -9.69 -12.11
C SER A 35 12.17 -9.04 -10.74
N ASP A 36 12.63 -7.79 -10.68
CA ASP A 36 12.85 -7.09 -9.41
C ASP A 36 11.54 -6.95 -8.64
N VAL A 37 10.47 -6.58 -9.35
CA VAL A 37 9.13 -6.45 -8.75
C VAL A 37 8.61 -7.79 -8.26
N ARG A 38 8.83 -8.89 -9.00
CA ARG A 38 8.45 -10.24 -8.56
C ARG A 38 9.23 -10.70 -7.34
N THR A 39 10.53 -10.40 -7.27
CA THR A 39 11.37 -10.71 -6.12
C THR A 39 10.89 -9.96 -4.88
N LEU A 40 10.68 -8.64 -5.00
CA LEU A 40 10.14 -7.81 -3.91
C LEU A 40 8.76 -8.31 -3.44
N LEU A 41 7.89 -8.70 -4.38
CA LEU A 41 6.59 -9.31 -4.03
C LEU A 41 6.75 -10.66 -3.32
N GLY A 42 7.80 -11.41 -3.61
CA GLY A 42 8.17 -12.63 -2.89
C GLY A 42 8.61 -12.36 -1.45
N GLU A 43 9.38 -11.30 -1.22
CA GLU A 43 9.85 -10.93 0.11
C GLU A 43 8.69 -10.46 1.01
N VAL A 44 7.80 -9.61 0.48
CA VAL A 44 6.66 -9.07 1.25
C VAL A 44 5.54 -10.08 1.48
N ARG A 45 5.51 -11.23 0.77
CA ARG A 45 4.53 -12.30 0.99
C ARG A 45 4.56 -12.88 2.40
N SER A 46 5.70 -12.78 3.08
CA SER A 46 5.82 -13.19 4.49
C SER A 46 5.03 -12.29 5.46
N VAL A 47 4.67 -11.08 5.03
CA VAL A 47 4.04 -10.04 5.86
C VAL A 47 2.66 -9.63 5.35
N LEU A 48 2.43 -9.70 4.05
CA LEU A 48 1.16 -9.38 3.39
C LEU A 48 0.34 -10.61 3.08
N SER A 49 -0.98 -10.45 3.06
CA SER A 49 -1.87 -11.50 2.56
C SER A 49 -1.71 -11.69 1.04
N ASP A 50 -1.97 -12.90 0.55
CA ASP A 50 -1.96 -13.18 -0.90
C ASP A 50 -2.90 -12.25 -1.68
N LYS A 51 -4.02 -11.83 -1.06
CA LYS A 51 -4.95 -10.87 -1.64
C LYS A 51 -4.31 -9.49 -1.84
N GLU A 52 -3.55 -9.00 -0.85
CA GLU A 52 -2.83 -7.73 -0.94
C GLU A 52 -1.73 -7.81 -2.00
N VAL A 53 -0.94 -8.88 -1.98
CA VAL A 53 0.12 -9.14 -2.98
C VAL A 53 -0.47 -9.17 -4.40
N GLY A 54 -1.59 -9.87 -4.59
CA GLY A 54 -2.32 -9.91 -5.86
C GLY A 54 -2.83 -8.54 -6.30
N THR A 55 -3.29 -7.71 -5.35
CA THR A 55 -3.73 -6.34 -5.63
C THR A 55 -2.57 -5.47 -6.10
N ILE A 56 -1.41 -5.53 -5.42
CA ILE A 56 -0.20 -4.78 -5.80
C ILE A 56 0.27 -5.21 -7.19
N TRP A 57 0.33 -6.51 -7.44
CA TRP A 57 0.73 -7.05 -8.74
C TRP A 57 -0.19 -6.64 -9.89
N SER A 58 -1.52 -6.69 -9.67
CA SER A 58 -2.51 -6.24 -10.66
C SER A 58 -2.37 -4.75 -10.98
N ARG A 59 -2.18 -3.91 -9.95
CA ARG A 59 -1.94 -2.46 -10.12
C ARG A 59 -0.64 -2.19 -10.89
N TYR A 60 0.42 -2.93 -10.59
CA TYR A 60 1.68 -2.88 -11.32
C TYR A 60 1.50 -3.20 -12.80
N LEU A 61 0.86 -4.32 -13.14
CA LEU A 61 0.62 -4.72 -14.54
C LEU A 61 -0.23 -3.68 -15.29
N SER A 62 -1.27 -3.15 -14.63
CA SER A 62 -2.11 -2.09 -15.19
C SER A 62 -1.33 -0.81 -15.49
N LEU A 63 -0.46 -0.38 -14.54
CA LEU A 63 0.40 0.79 -14.75
C LEU A 63 1.41 0.53 -15.87
N ARG A 64 2.05 -0.64 -15.88
CA ARG A 64 3.01 -1.02 -16.93
C ARG A 64 2.39 -0.95 -18.32
N SER A 65 1.20 -1.52 -18.48
CA SER A 65 0.46 -1.44 -19.74
C SER A 65 0.15 0.01 -20.12
N ALA A 66 -0.26 0.84 -19.16
CA ALA A 66 -0.53 2.26 -19.42
C ALA A 66 0.74 3.03 -19.81
N CYS A 67 1.89 2.71 -19.21
CA CYS A 67 3.16 3.37 -19.50
C CYS A 67 3.69 3.10 -20.91
N GLN A 68 3.24 2.02 -21.57
CA GLN A 68 3.60 1.73 -22.96
C GLN A 68 2.97 2.72 -23.96
N THR A 69 1.83 3.31 -23.60
CA THR A 69 1.08 4.23 -24.48
C THR A 69 1.07 5.67 -23.97
N ASN A 70 1.27 5.86 -22.67
CA ASN A 70 1.31 7.17 -22.03
C ASN A 70 2.41 7.21 -20.96
N SER A 71 3.50 7.91 -21.27
CA SER A 71 4.65 8.07 -20.36
C SER A 71 4.34 8.81 -19.05
N ASN A 72 3.19 9.49 -18.99
CA ASN A 72 2.73 10.24 -17.82
C ASN A 72 1.66 9.47 -17.03
N ALA A 73 1.41 8.19 -17.37
CA ALA A 73 0.46 7.38 -16.63
C ALA A 73 0.90 7.21 -15.17
N SER A 74 -0.07 7.26 -14.27
CA SER A 74 0.10 6.98 -12.85
C SER A 74 -1.05 6.14 -12.30
N ARG A 75 -0.80 5.44 -11.20
CA ARG A 75 -1.80 4.67 -10.47
C ARG A 75 -1.66 4.92 -8.98
N VAL A 76 -2.80 5.02 -8.31
CA VAL A 76 -2.85 5.03 -6.85
C VAL A 76 -2.75 3.60 -6.35
N LEU A 77 -1.77 3.36 -5.49
CA LEU A 77 -1.54 2.10 -4.80
C LEU A 77 -1.93 2.27 -3.33
N PRO A 78 -2.94 1.53 -2.83
CA PRO A 78 -3.20 1.48 -1.41
C PRO A 78 -2.09 0.71 -0.71
N VAL A 79 -1.50 1.32 0.32
CA VAL A 79 -0.47 0.76 1.17
C VAL A 79 -1.09 0.49 2.53
N SER A 80 -1.19 -0.80 2.88
CA SER A 80 -1.68 -1.21 4.18
C SER A 80 -0.67 -0.85 5.28
N ASP A 81 -1.15 -0.75 6.52
CA ASP A 81 -0.30 -0.49 7.69
C ASP A 81 0.84 -1.52 7.81
N LYS A 82 0.58 -2.78 7.44
CA LYS A 82 1.59 -3.86 7.44
C LYS A 82 2.70 -3.58 6.43
N LEU A 83 2.33 -3.25 5.18
CA LEU A 83 3.32 -2.95 4.15
C LEU A 83 4.12 -1.69 4.53
N ARG A 84 3.45 -0.64 5.02
CA ARG A 84 4.13 0.58 5.48
C ARG A 84 5.14 0.28 6.59
N ASN A 85 4.73 -0.46 7.62
CA ASN A 85 5.60 -0.79 8.74
C ASN A 85 6.75 -1.71 8.32
N TRP A 86 6.52 -2.60 7.35
CA TRP A 86 7.59 -3.42 6.77
C TRP A 86 8.58 -2.55 6.00
N LEU A 87 8.11 -1.69 5.09
CA LEU A 87 8.95 -0.75 4.33
C LEU A 87 9.77 0.17 5.26
N ALA A 88 9.18 0.65 6.35
CA ALA A 88 9.87 1.48 7.33
C ALA A 88 11.05 0.77 8.02
N GLN A 89 11.00 -0.55 8.20
CA GLN A 89 12.13 -1.33 8.75
C GLN A 89 13.35 -1.32 7.83
N TYR A 90 13.12 -1.15 6.52
CA TYR A 90 14.17 -1.01 5.51
C TYR A 90 14.49 0.46 5.19
N GLY A 91 14.03 1.40 6.01
CA GLY A 91 14.29 2.83 5.84
C GLY A 91 13.47 3.50 4.73
N VAL A 92 12.44 2.82 4.21
CA VAL A 92 11.57 3.36 3.16
C VAL A 92 10.38 4.10 3.79
N ASP A 93 10.37 5.43 3.68
CA ASP A 93 9.20 6.24 4.04
C ASP A 93 8.25 6.42 2.85
N VAL A 94 7.12 5.72 2.95
CA VAL A 94 6.02 5.73 1.99
C VAL A 94 5.43 7.14 1.78
N ARG A 95 5.43 7.99 2.82
CA ARG A 95 4.95 9.38 2.74
C ARG A 95 5.90 10.29 1.98
N GLN A 96 7.17 9.93 1.96
CA GLN A 96 8.19 10.66 1.22
C GLN A 96 8.14 10.28 -0.26
N LEU A 97 7.93 8.99 -0.57
CA LEU A 97 7.72 8.51 -1.94
C LEU A 97 6.51 9.19 -2.62
N GLY A 98 5.39 9.34 -1.91
CA GLY A 98 4.20 10.02 -2.44
C GLY A 98 4.36 11.52 -2.68
N ARG A 99 5.38 12.17 -2.10
CA ARG A 99 5.68 13.60 -2.28
C ARG A 99 6.71 13.90 -3.37
N GLN A 100 7.41 12.87 -3.86
CA GLN A 100 8.49 12.99 -4.86
C GLN A 100 8.05 12.67 -6.29
N LEU A 101 6.76 12.37 -6.50
CA LEU A 101 6.14 12.08 -7.79
C LEU A 101 5.13 13.17 -8.13
#